data_AF-A0A382EPL4-F1
#
_entry.id   AF-A0A382EPL4-F1
#
_cell.length_a   1.000
_cell.length_b   1.000
_cell.length_c   1.000
_cell.angle_alpha   90.00
_cell.angle_beta   90.00
_cell.angle_gamma   90.00
#
_symmetry.space_group_name_H-M   'P 1'
#
loop_
_entity.id
_entity.type
_entity.pdbx_description
1 polymer ?
#
loop_
_entity_poly.entity_id
_entity_poly.type
_entity_poly.pdbx_seq_one_letter_code
_entity_poly.pdbx_strand_id
1 'polypeptide(L)' 'MSNEMQSYKCIDVSEAKELIINNKVTIADIRDTGSYQEGNIPDSINLTDQNIEEFMETADRSAPLLVYC' A
#
# COMPACT_ATOMS: atom_id res chain seq x y z
N MET A 1 27.11 5.04 -14.88
CA MET A 1 26.27 4.97 -13.67
C MET A 1 24.87 5.32 -14.11
N SER A 2 24.10 4.31 -14.53
CA SER A 2 22.73 4.48 -15.02
C SER A 2 21.90 4.99 -13.84
N ASN A 3 21.33 6.18 -13.97
CA ASN A 3 20.37 6.69 -13.01
C ASN A 3 19.06 5.93 -13.27
N GLU A 4 18.92 4.72 -12.73
CA GLU A 4 17.64 4.03 -12.70
C GLU A 4 16.70 4.85 -11.81
N MET A 5 15.77 5.55 -12.45
CA MET A 5 14.65 6.16 -11.75
C MET A 5 13.82 5.01 -11.19
N GLN A 6 13.90 4.75 -9.89
CA GLN A 6 13.11 3.71 -9.25
C GLN A 6 11.63 3.95 -9.56
N SER A 7 10.94 2.90 -10.02
CA SER A 7 9.51 2.95 -10.35
C SER A 7 8.60 3.09 -9.12
N TYR A 8 9.19 3.13 -7.92
CA TYR A 8 8.54 3.32 -6.63
C TYR A 8 9.47 4.10 -5.69
N LYS A 9 8.92 4.63 -4.59
CA LYS A 9 9.68 5.30 -3.53
C LYS A 9 9.51 4.52 -2.22
N CYS A 10 10.62 4.10 -1.60
CA CYS A 10 10.61 3.66 -0.21
C CYS A 10 10.54 4.89 0.71
N ILE A 11 9.66 4.84 1.70
CA ILE A 11 9.43 5.91 2.67
C ILE A 11 9.47 5.33 4.09
N ASP A 12 9.75 6.17 5.08
CA ASP A 12 9.66 5.78 6.48
C ASP A 12 8.24 5.92 7.04
N VAL A 13 8.05 5.47 8.28
CA VAL A 13 6.75 5.51 8.99
C VAL A 13 6.21 6.94 9.17
N SER A 14 7.08 7.94 9.34
CA SER A 14 6.66 9.32 9.52
C SER A 14 6.11 9.88 8.21
N GLU A 15 6.83 9.67 7.11
CA GLU A 15 6.38 10.02 5.75
C GLU A 15 5.08 9.29 5.39
N ALA A 16 4.97 7.99 5.71
CA ALA A 16 3.77 7.21 5.45
C ALA A 16 2.56 7.76 6.24
N LYS A 17 2.76 8.12 7.51
CA LYS A 17 1.71 8.73 8.33
C LYS A 17 1.24 10.07 7.76
N GLU A 18 2.16 10.92 7.32
CA GLU A 18 1.82 12.19 6.67
C GLU A 18 1.07 11.98 5.34
N LEU A 19 1.48 10.98 4.55
CA LEU A 19 0.81 10.61 3.30
C LEU A 19 -0.64 10.19 3.56
N ILE A 20 -0.87 9.35 4.59
CA ILE A 20 -2.20 8.87 5.00
C ILE A 20 -3.10 10.00 5.48
N ILE A 21 -2.57 10.97 6.23
CA ILE A 21 -3.37 12.07 6.78
C ILE A 21 -3.76 13.09 5.69
N ASN A 22 -2.84 13.37 4.76
CA ASN A 22 -2.97 14.52 3.85
C ASN A 22 -3.51 14.17 2.46
N ASN A 23 -3.50 12.90 2.06
CA ASN A 23 -3.85 12.50 0.70
C ASN A 23 -4.88 11.38 0.70
N LYS A 24 -5.65 11.28 -0.39
CA LYS A 24 -6.38 10.06 -0.71
C LYS A 24 -5.35 9.02 -1.16
N VAL A 25 -4.99 8.11 -0.26
CA VAL A 25 -4.03 7.02 -0.50
C VAL A 25 -4.75 5.69 -0.43
N THR A 26 -4.41 4.77 -1.32
CA THR A 26 -4.79 3.36 -1.20
C THR A 26 -3.73 2.66 -0.38
N ILE A 27 -4.12 1.93 0.66
CA ILE A 27 -3.17 1.23 1.56
C ILE A 27 -3.35 -0.27 1.35
N ALA A 28 -2.30 -0.95 0.90
CA ALA A 28 -2.24 -2.40 0.74
C ALA A 28 -1.35 -3.02 1.82
N ASP A 29 -1.95 -3.87 2.65
CA ASP A 29 -1.26 -4.72 3.62
C ASP A 29 -1.04 -6.11 3.01
N ILE A 30 0.21 -6.46 2.71
CA ILE A 30 0.57 -7.73 2.07
C ILE A 30 0.95 -8.83 3.08
N ARG A 31 0.70 -8.63 4.39
CA ARG A 31 0.88 -9.67 5.40
C ARG A 31 -0.13 -10.79 5.27
N ASP A 32 0.10 -11.88 5.98
CA ASP A 32 -0.90 -12.93 6.14
C ASP A 32 -2.16 -12.39 6.84
N THR A 33 -3.30 -13.02 6.54
CA THR A 33 -4.60 -12.60 7.05
C THR A 33 -4.70 -12.67 8.58
N GLY A 34 -3.96 -13.57 9.24
CA GLY A 34 -3.92 -13.65 10.70
C GLY A 34 -3.31 -12.38 11.30
N SER A 35 -2.11 -12.01 10.84
CA SER A 35 -1.43 -10.77 11.24
C SER A 35 -2.26 -9.51 10.95
N TYR A 36 -2.98 -9.50 9.83
CA TYR A 36 -3.89 -8.40 9.48
C TYR A 36 -5.08 -8.28 10.44
N GLN A 37 -5.66 -9.41 10.86
CA GLN A 37 -6.79 -9.46 11.80
C GLN A 37 -6.40 -9.07 13.22
N GLU A 38 -5.17 -9.36 13.64
CA GLU A 38 -4.65 -8.95 14.95
C GLU A 38 -4.48 -7.43 15.07
N GLY A 39 -4.24 -6.74 13.95
CA GLY A 39 -4.19 -5.29 13.88
C GLY A 39 -3.64 -4.81 12.55
N ASN A 40 -4.24 -3.76 11.99
CA ASN A 40 -3.86 -3.18 10.70
C ASN A 40 -4.03 -1.65 10.72
N ILE A 41 -3.50 -0.99 9.68
CA ILE A 41 -3.76 0.43 9.45
C ILE A 41 -5.24 0.58 9.03
N PRO A 42 -6.02 1.50 9.64
CA PRO A 42 -7.40 1.74 9.24
C PRO A 42 -7.54 1.96 7.73
N ASP A 43 -8.61 1.41 7.14
CA ASP A 43 -8.94 1.48 5.72
C ASP A 43 -7.92 0.79 4.77
N SER A 44 -6.97 0.03 5.31
CA SER A 44 -6.10 -0.83 4.50
C SER A 44 -6.85 -2.03 3.93
N ILE A 45 -6.34 -2.55 2.82
CA ILE A 45 -6.82 -3.75 2.16
C ILE A 45 -5.79 -4.84 2.41
N ASN A 46 -6.19 -5.97 2.99
CA ASN A 46 -5.32 -7.14 3.02
C ASN A 46 -5.22 -7.72 1.61
N LEU A 47 -4.09 -7.48 0.95
CA LEU A 47 -3.83 -7.90 -0.41
C LEU A 47 -3.18 -9.28 -0.38
N THR A 48 -3.85 -10.27 -0.95
CA THR A 48 -3.42 -11.67 -1.00
C THR A 48 -3.45 -12.16 -2.44
N ASP A 49 -2.88 -13.34 -2.69
CA ASP A 49 -2.96 -14.00 -4.01
C ASP A 49 -4.41 -14.21 -4.49
N GLN A 50 -5.38 -14.22 -3.57
CA GLN A 50 -6.79 -14.45 -3.91
C GLN A 50 -7.50 -13.21 -4.46
N ASN A 51 -7.05 -12.01 -4.11
CA ASN A 51 -7.73 -10.75 -4.49
C ASN A 51 -6.84 -9.79 -5.29
N ILE A 52 -5.59 -10.15 -5.58
CA ILE A 52 -4.65 -9.29 -6.31
C ILE A 52 -5.12 -8.93 -7.73
N GLU A 53 -5.77 -9.86 -8.43
CA GLU A 53 -6.30 -9.61 -9.78
C GLU A 53 -7.41 -8.55 -9.73
N GLU A 54 -8.42 -8.74 -8.88
CA GLU A 54 -9.50 -7.77 -8.66
C GLU A 54 -8.96 -6.41 -8.21
N PHE A 55 -7.97 -6.40 -7.32
CA PHE A 55 -7.33 -5.18 -6.87
C PHE A 55 -6.66 -4.42 -8.02
N MET A 56 -5.95 -5.10 -8.92
CA MET A 56 -5.28 -4.46 -10.07
C MET A 56 -6.26 -3.84 -11.07
N GLU A 57 -7.47 -4.38 -11.16
CA GLU A 57 -8.55 -3.88 -12.03
C GLU A 57 -9.30 -2.70 -11.42
N THR A 58 -9.50 -2.71 -10.09
CA THR A 58 -10.37 -1.77 -9.38
C THR A 58 -9.63 -0.63 -8.71
N ALA A 59 -8.33 -0.77 -8.43
CA ALA A 59 -7.53 0.24 -7.74
C ALA A 59 -7.46 1.56 -8.53
N ASP A 60 -7.64 2.67 -7.82
CA ASP A 60 -7.52 4.02 -8.36
C ASP A 60 -6.05 4.33 -8.70
N ARG A 61 -5.68 4.13 -9.97
CA ARG A 61 -4.31 4.37 -10.47
C ARG A 61 -3.91 5.85 -10.51
N SER A 62 -4.83 6.77 -10.22
CA SER A 62 -4.54 8.20 -10.11
C SER A 62 -4.10 8.61 -8.70
N ALA A 63 -4.33 7.75 -7.71
CA ALA A 63 -3.95 7.96 -6.31
C ALA A 63 -2.64 7.21 -5.97
N PRO A 64 -1.86 7.67 -4.98
CA PRO A 64 -0.74 6.91 -4.45
C PRO A 64 -1.19 5.56 -3.88
N LEU A 65 -0.38 4.52 -4.11
CA LEU A 65 -0.51 3.21 -3.47
C LEU A 65 0.62 3.05 -2.46
N LEU A 66 0.26 2.96 -1.18
CA LEU A 66 1.16 2.63 -0.08
C LEU A 66 1.08 1.11 0.18
N VAL A 67 2.20 0.41 0.04
CA VAL A 67 2.31 -1.02 0.33
C VAL A 67 3.14 -1.23 1.59
N TYR A 68 2.67 -2.05 2.52
CA TYR A 68 3.43 -2.42 3.72
C TYR A 68 3.26 -3.90 4.09
N CYS A 69 4.22 -4.39 4.86
CA CYS A 69 4.22 -5.72 5.47
C CYS A 69 4.62 -5.67 6.94
#